data_AF-A0A6P8EFZ2-F1
#
_entry.id   AF-A0A6P8EFZ2-F1
#
_cell.length_a   1.000
_cell.length_b   1.000
_cell.length_c   1.000
_cell.angle_alpha   90.00
_cell.angle_beta   90.00
_cell.angle_gamma   90.00
#
_symmetry.space_group_name_H-M   'P 1'
#
loop_
_entity.id
_entity.type
_entity.pdbx_description
1 polymer ?
#
loop_
_entity_poly.entity_id
_entity_poly.type
_entity_poly.pdbx_seq_one_letter_code
_entity_poly.pdbx_strand_id
1 'polypeptide(L)'
;MASFTKMLSGRNTAVLLASLGAGTVATGYMLSDNAALSAKERTKLYPPSSDFPDLRKHNNCMATALTPAIYAKLRDKSTPRNWTLDQCIQTGVDNPGHPFIKTVGMVAGDEESYEVFADIFDPIILDRHNGYDPHTMKHPTDLDASKITGGVFDSKYVLSSRVRTGRSIRGLSLPPACTRAERREVERVVVTALAGLKGDLTGRYYSLGDMTDQEQQTLIDDHFLFDKPVSPLLTCAGMARDWPDARGIWHNNDKTFLIWINEEDHTRVISMEKGGNMTRVFERFCRGLKQVTWEAFQMFSPFKFSHV
;
A
#
# COMPACT_ATOMS: atom_id res chain seq x y z
N MET A 1 65.26 -35.74 -13.76
CA MET A 1 65.73 -35.92 -12.36
C MET A 1 64.52 -36.23 -11.48
N ALA A 2 64.72 -37.10 -10.51
CA ALA A 2 63.72 -37.93 -9.85
C ALA A 2 63.00 -37.28 -8.65
N SER A 3 62.05 -38.06 -8.11
CA SER A 3 61.33 -37.98 -6.82
C SER A 3 60.02 -37.17 -6.86
N PHE A 4 58.80 -37.74 -6.93
CA PHE A 4 58.11 -38.79 -6.15
C PHE A 4 57.97 -38.50 -4.64
N THR A 5 56.72 -38.34 -4.17
CA THR A 5 56.01 -38.98 -3.02
C THR A 5 54.57 -38.39 -3.00
N LYS A 6 53.49 -39.09 -3.45
CA LYS A 6 52.61 -40.09 -2.76
C LYS A 6 52.12 -39.61 -1.37
N MET A 7 50.89 -39.77 -0.89
CA MET A 7 49.85 -40.75 -1.20
C MET A 7 48.49 -40.33 -0.59
N LEU A 8 47.42 -40.76 -1.26
CA LEU A 8 46.01 -40.79 -0.86
C LEU A 8 45.73 -41.74 0.32
N SER A 9 44.67 -41.47 1.07
CA SER A 9 43.77 -42.44 1.72
C SER A 9 42.60 -41.65 2.35
N GLY A 10 41.30 -41.96 2.25
CA GLY A 10 40.63 -43.17 1.81
C GLY A 10 39.45 -43.49 2.74
N ARG A 11 38.22 -43.32 2.22
CA ARG A 11 36.97 -44.09 2.44
C ARG A 11 36.25 -44.13 3.81
N ASN A 12 34.95 -43.82 3.71
CA ASN A 12 33.79 -44.24 4.51
C ASN A 12 33.92 -45.60 5.22
N THR A 13 33.46 -45.68 6.48
CA THR A 13 32.46 -46.67 6.93
C THR A 13 31.84 -46.23 8.28
N ALA A 14 30.51 -46.31 8.37
CA ALA A 14 29.74 -46.10 9.59
C ALA A 14 29.70 -47.36 10.46
N VAL A 15 29.78 -47.23 11.78
CA VAL A 15 29.21 -48.19 12.75
C VAL A 15 28.73 -47.42 13.99
N LEU A 16 27.41 -47.47 14.22
CA LEU A 16 26.74 -47.15 15.48
C LEU A 16 27.14 -48.19 16.54
N LEU A 17 27.48 -47.76 17.76
CA LEU A 17 27.25 -48.56 18.96
C LEU A 17 26.67 -47.67 20.07
N ALA A 18 25.51 -48.05 20.55
CA ALA A 18 24.74 -47.38 21.58
C ALA A 18 25.24 -47.76 22.98
N SER A 19 25.26 -46.78 23.89
CA SER A 19 25.10 -47.03 25.33
C SER A 19 24.31 -45.88 25.94
N LEU A 20 23.15 -46.23 26.48
CA LEU A 20 22.14 -45.38 27.12
C LEU A 20 22.71 -44.58 28.29
N GLY A 21 22.50 -43.27 28.27
CA GLY A 21 22.64 -42.37 29.41
C GLY A 21 21.58 -41.27 29.28
N ALA A 22 20.68 -41.21 30.25
CA ALA A 22 19.47 -40.40 30.24
C ALA A 22 19.75 -38.88 30.15
N GLY A 23 19.00 -38.19 29.30
CA GLY A 23 19.02 -36.72 29.20
C GLY A 23 18.49 -36.22 27.86
N THR A 24 17.18 -36.27 27.67
CA THR A 24 16.51 -35.63 26.52
C THR A 24 16.72 -34.12 26.54
N VAL A 25 17.44 -33.59 25.54
CA VAL A 25 17.29 -32.18 25.13
C VAL A 25 17.04 -32.19 23.63
N ALA A 26 15.75 -32.19 23.28
CA ALA A 26 15.30 -31.83 21.96
C ALA A 26 15.69 -30.36 21.72
N THR A 27 16.54 -30.11 20.72
CA THR A 27 16.81 -28.75 20.25
C THR A 27 15.58 -28.25 19.51
N GLY A 28 14.63 -27.73 20.29
CA GLY A 28 13.48 -26.99 19.78
C GLY A 28 13.96 -25.70 19.11
N TYR A 29 13.67 -25.60 17.82
CA TYR A 29 13.78 -24.39 17.04
C TYR A 29 12.80 -23.34 17.60
N MET A 30 13.27 -22.51 18.54
CA MET A 30 12.55 -21.32 18.95
C MET A 30 12.88 -20.19 17.98
N LEU A 31 12.04 -20.05 16.95
CA LEU A 31 11.82 -18.74 16.34
C LEU A 31 11.14 -17.87 17.40
N SER A 32 11.94 -17.06 18.10
CA SER A 32 11.39 -15.92 18.82
C SER A 32 10.99 -14.88 17.78
N ASP A 33 9.69 -14.80 17.48
CA ASP A 33 9.04 -13.64 16.89
C ASP A 33 9.15 -12.45 17.86
N ASN A 34 10.30 -11.78 17.85
CA ASN A 34 10.53 -10.49 18.48
C ASN A 34 11.72 -9.80 17.82
N ALA A 35 11.68 -9.69 16.49
CA ALA A 35 12.41 -8.63 15.81
C ALA A 35 11.67 -7.33 16.13
N ALA A 36 12.06 -6.69 17.24
CA ALA A 36 11.71 -5.30 17.47
C ALA A 36 12.00 -4.52 16.18
N LEU A 37 10.99 -3.82 15.65
CA LEU A 37 11.12 -2.92 14.51
C LEU A 37 12.08 -1.79 14.88
N SER A 38 13.37 -2.06 14.81
CA SER A 38 14.42 -1.12 15.13
C SER A 38 14.59 -0.19 13.94
N ALA A 39 13.97 0.97 14.00
CA ALA A 39 14.25 2.08 13.09
C ALA A 39 15.76 2.34 13.09
N LYS A 40 16.38 2.43 11.91
CA LYS A 40 17.81 2.73 11.81
C LYS A 40 17.98 4.23 12.04
N GLU A 41 18.63 4.60 13.14
CA GLU A 41 19.00 6.00 13.42
C GLU A 41 20.24 6.38 12.59
N ARG A 42 20.12 7.45 11.80
CA ARG A 42 21.24 8.07 11.10
C ARG A 42 21.37 9.51 11.58
N THR A 43 22.34 9.76 12.44
CA THR A 43 22.60 11.12 12.92
C THR A 43 23.00 12.00 11.75
N LYS A 44 22.19 13.02 11.46
CA LYS A 44 22.50 14.01 10.43
C LYS A 44 23.47 15.06 10.99
N LEU A 45 24.18 15.75 10.09
CA LEU A 45 25.27 16.67 10.42
C LEU A 45 24.82 17.88 11.27
N TYR A 46 23.66 18.45 10.93
CA TYR A 46 23.14 19.66 11.57
C TYR A 46 22.14 19.33 12.68
N PRO A 47 21.98 20.19 13.69
CA PRO A 47 20.97 19.99 14.72
C PRO A 47 19.56 19.99 14.10
N PRO A 48 18.60 19.24 14.65
CA PRO A 48 17.27 19.09 14.04
C PRO A 48 16.53 20.41 13.80
N SER A 49 16.74 21.43 14.63
CA SER A 49 16.14 22.75 14.46
C SER A 49 16.55 23.46 13.16
N SER A 50 17.72 23.11 12.59
CA SER A 50 18.19 23.71 11.33
C SER A 50 17.45 23.17 10.10
N ASP A 51 16.86 21.98 10.20
CA ASP A 51 16.05 21.38 9.13
C ASP A 51 14.54 21.54 9.37
N PHE A 52 14.13 22.17 10.48
CA PHE A 52 12.71 22.35 10.80
C PHE A 52 12.03 23.24 9.73
N PRO A 53 10.91 22.80 9.12
CA PRO A 53 10.31 23.53 8.01
C PRO A 53 9.63 24.83 8.47
N ASP A 54 9.67 25.85 7.61
CA ASP A 54 8.87 27.07 7.80
C ASP A 54 7.42 26.82 7.36
N LEU A 55 6.54 26.65 8.35
CA LEU A 55 5.12 26.32 8.14
C LEU A 55 4.19 27.49 8.50
N ARG A 56 4.70 28.72 8.61
CA ARG A 56 3.92 29.89 9.08
C ARG A 56 2.72 30.25 8.21
N LYS A 57 2.70 29.80 6.95
CA LYS A 57 1.63 30.10 5.97
C LYS A 57 0.90 28.83 5.52
N HIS A 58 1.02 27.75 6.28
CA HIS A 58 0.50 26.44 5.90
C HIS A 58 -0.81 26.13 6.61
N ASN A 59 -1.76 25.58 5.85
CA ASN A 59 -3.06 25.10 6.32
C ASN A 59 -3.29 23.67 5.86
N ASN A 60 -2.59 22.74 6.52
CA ASN A 60 -2.78 21.30 6.38
C ASN A 60 -2.63 20.60 7.75
N CYS A 61 -3.12 19.37 7.88
CA CYS A 61 -3.11 18.64 9.16
C CYS A 61 -1.67 18.45 9.68
N MET A 62 -0.72 18.10 8.81
CA MET A 62 0.69 17.96 9.16
C MET A 62 1.26 19.23 9.78
N ALA A 63 1.03 20.39 9.16
CA ALA A 63 1.50 21.66 9.69
C ALA A 63 0.83 22.05 11.02
N THR A 64 -0.38 21.58 11.28
CA THR A 64 -1.07 21.78 12.57
C THR A 64 -0.46 20.90 13.66
N ALA A 65 -0.06 19.67 13.34
CA ALA A 65 0.41 18.68 14.30
C ALA A 65 1.94 18.72 14.54
N LEU A 66 2.73 19.17 13.56
CA LEU A 66 4.19 19.15 13.66
C LEU A 66 4.70 20.19 14.67
N THR A 67 5.51 19.74 15.62
CA THR A 67 6.19 20.61 16.60
C THR A 67 7.70 20.42 16.52
N PRO A 68 8.51 21.40 16.98
CA PRO A 68 9.96 21.24 17.06
C PRO A 68 10.40 20.00 17.85
N ALA A 69 9.67 19.63 18.89
CA ALA A 69 9.95 18.45 19.71
C ALA A 69 9.69 17.15 18.94
N ILE A 70 8.54 17.04 18.26
CA ILE A 70 8.22 15.87 17.41
C ILE A 70 9.24 15.74 16.28
N TYR A 71 9.55 16.84 15.60
CA TYR A 71 10.52 16.84 14.51
C TYR A 71 11.91 16.39 14.99
N ALA A 72 12.41 16.95 16.09
CA ALA A 72 13.71 16.55 16.65
C ALA A 72 13.75 15.06 17.06
N LYS A 73 12.64 14.52 17.58
CA LYS A 73 12.53 13.11 17.98
C LYS A 73 12.53 12.15 16.79
N LEU A 74 11.95 12.56 15.65
CA LEU A 74 11.66 11.66 14.53
C LEU A 74 12.58 11.86 13.31
N ARG A 75 13.20 13.03 13.14
CA ARG A 75 13.98 13.40 11.93
C ARG A 75 15.06 12.39 11.53
N ASP A 76 15.78 11.87 12.51
CA ASP A 76 16.93 10.99 12.28
C ASP A 76 16.54 9.49 12.23
N LYS A 77 15.24 9.18 12.39
CA LYS A 77 14.69 7.82 12.24
C LYS A 77 14.42 7.51 10.78
N SER A 78 14.52 6.23 10.46
CA SER A 78 14.12 5.69 9.16
C SER A 78 13.44 4.34 9.30
N THR A 79 12.52 4.06 8.38
CA THR A 79 11.88 2.75 8.26
C THR A 79 12.90 1.70 7.80
N PRO A 80 12.60 0.38 7.88
CA PRO A 80 13.49 -0.65 7.35
C PRO A 80 13.89 -0.47 5.87
N ARG A 81 13.07 0.26 5.09
CA ARG A 81 13.32 0.56 3.68
C ARG A 81 13.98 1.92 3.44
N ASN A 82 14.45 2.57 4.50
CA ASN A 82 15.07 3.90 4.48
C ASN A 82 14.11 5.03 4.07
N TRP A 83 12.81 4.90 4.36
CA TRP A 83 11.89 6.04 4.29
C TRP A 83 12.04 6.92 5.53
N THR A 84 11.98 8.23 5.39
CA THR A 84 12.29 9.22 6.44
C THR A 84 11.13 10.15 6.71
N LEU A 85 11.16 10.82 7.87
CA LEU A 85 10.15 11.83 8.23
C LEU A 85 10.04 12.94 7.18
N ASP A 86 11.17 13.46 6.69
CA ASP A 86 11.17 14.54 5.70
C ASP A 86 10.46 14.13 4.41
N GLN A 87 10.66 12.89 3.97
CA GLN A 87 9.95 12.34 2.83
C GLN A 87 8.46 12.17 3.09
N CYS A 88 8.04 11.80 4.31
CA CYS A 88 6.63 11.76 4.68
C CYS A 88 5.97 13.13 4.55
N ILE A 89 6.61 14.18 5.06
CA ILE A 89 6.00 15.53 5.17
C ILE A 89 6.22 16.42 3.94
N GLN A 90 7.10 16.04 3.02
CA GLN A 90 7.52 16.87 1.88
C GLN A 90 6.34 17.47 1.12
N THR A 91 5.32 16.67 0.81
CA THR A 91 4.13 17.15 0.09
C THR A 91 3.39 18.25 0.86
N GLY A 92 3.32 18.17 2.20
CA GLY A 92 2.72 19.23 3.01
C GLY A 92 3.60 20.45 3.17
N VAL A 93 4.93 20.30 3.12
CA VAL A 93 5.86 21.44 3.12
C VAL A 93 5.78 22.20 1.80
N ASP A 94 5.76 21.49 0.67
CA ASP A 94 5.70 22.09 -0.67
C ASP A 94 4.34 22.69 -0.99
N ASN A 95 3.27 22.16 -0.38
CA ASN A 95 1.90 22.60 -0.61
C ASN A 95 1.32 23.26 0.65
N PRO A 96 1.35 24.61 0.74
CA PRO A 96 0.83 25.34 1.90
C PRO A 96 -0.67 25.18 2.12
N GLY A 97 -1.37 24.50 1.21
CA GLY A 97 -2.77 24.15 1.34
C GLY A 97 -3.68 25.04 0.52
N HIS A 98 -4.98 24.92 0.76
CA HIS A 98 -6.01 25.66 0.07
C HIS A 98 -6.93 26.34 1.10
N PRO A 99 -7.38 27.60 0.88
CA PRO A 99 -8.19 28.31 1.88
C PRO A 99 -9.48 27.59 2.29
N PHE A 100 -10.05 26.78 1.40
CA PHE A 100 -11.35 26.13 1.60
C PHE A 100 -11.27 24.63 1.90
N ILE A 101 -10.11 24.00 1.70
CA ILE A 101 -9.96 22.56 1.86
C ILE A 101 -8.65 22.28 2.59
N LYS A 102 -8.76 21.81 3.84
CA LYS A 102 -7.62 21.37 4.64
C LYS A 102 -7.15 20.01 4.14
N THR A 103 -5.94 19.95 3.59
CA THR A 103 -5.30 18.70 3.16
C THR A 103 -4.59 18.02 4.33
N VAL A 104 -4.25 16.73 4.18
CA VAL A 104 -3.48 16.00 5.20
C VAL A 104 -2.05 16.55 5.31
N GLY A 105 -1.33 16.65 4.18
CA GLY A 105 0.03 17.22 4.15
C GLY A 105 1.14 16.24 4.52
N MET A 106 0.86 14.94 4.56
CA MET A 106 1.90 13.92 4.65
C MET A 106 1.45 12.60 4.02
N VAL A 107 2.41 11.74 3.68
CA VAL A 107 2.19 10.41 3.09
C VAL A 107 3.06 9.35 3.77
N ALA A 108 2.61 8.10 3.75
CA ALA A 108 3.44 6.96 4.12
C ALA A 108 4.19 6.40 2.91
N GLY A 109 5.45 6.02 3.10
CA GLY A 109 6.26 5.36 2.06
C GLY A 109 6.14 3.84 2.10
N ASP A 110 5.84 3.28 3.26
CA ASP A 110 5.71 1.85 3.52
C ASP A 110 4.79 1.62 4.74
N GLU A 111 4.46 0.35 5.03
CA GLU A 111 3.57 -0.01 6.15
C GLU A 111 4.16 0.42 7.50
N GLU A 112 5.47 0.28 7.66
CA GLU A 112 6.20 0.61 8.89
C GLU A 112 6.24 2.12 9.18
N SER A 113 5.99 2.98 8.18
CA SER A 113 5.93 4.44 8.35
C SER A 113 4.94 4.87 9.43
N TYR A 114 3.78 4.21 9.53
CA TYR A 114 2.74 4.54 10.51
C TYR A 114 3.19 4.26 11.95
N GLU A 115 4.04 3.25 12.16
CA GLU A 115 4.56 2.91 13.48
C GLU A 115 5.81 3.73 13.84
N VAL A 116 6.77 3.83 12.90
CA VAL A 116 8.03 4.55 13.13
C VAL A 116 7.78 6.05 13.38
N PHE A 117 6.79 6.62 12.70
CA PHE A 117 6.42 8.03 12.80
C PHE A 117 5.02 8.24 13.46
N ALA A 118 4.58 7.30 14.29
CA ALA A 118 3.30 7.33 15.02
C ALA A 118 3.05 8.68 15.73
N ASP A 119 4.07 9.20 16.42
CA ASP A 119 4.07 10.50 17.10
C ASP A 119 3.58 11.71 16.26
N ILE A 120 3.65 11.64 14.92
CA ILE A 120 3.07 12.64 14.01
C ILE A 120 1.84 12.12 13.25
N PHE A 121 1.81 10.84 12.87
CA PHE A 121 0.67 10.26 12.17
C PHE A 121 -0.59 10.24 13.03
N ASP A 122 -0.49 9.83 14.29
CA ASP A 122 -1.64 9.65 15.18
C ASP A 122 -2.43 10.93 15.46
N PRO A 123 -1.80 12.08 15.81
CA PRO A 123 -2.55 13.33 15.95
C PRO A 123 -3.18 13.80 14.62
N ILE A 124 -2.56 13.48 13.48
CA ILE A 124 -3.11 13.81 12.15
C ILE A 124 -4.30 12.92 11.81
N ILE A 125 -4.23 11.62 12.13
CA ILE A 125 -5.34 10.67 11.98
C ILE A 125 -6.52 11.13 12.82
N LEU A 126 -6.28 11.51 14.08
CA LEU A 126 -7.30 12.03 14.99
C LEU A 126 -7.99 13.27 14.43
N ASP A 127 -7.23 14.27 13.97
CA ASP A 127 -7.77 15.50 13.35
C ASP A 127 -8.55 15.18 12.08
N ARG A 128 -7.96 14.39 11.17
CA ARG A 128 -8.53 14.12 9.85
C ARG A 128 -9.78 13.25 9.90
N HIS A 129 -9.87 12.36 10.89
CA HIS A 129 -10.98 11.41 11.10
C HIS A 129 -11.88 11.80 12.27
N ASN A 130 -11.95 13.09 12.60
CA ASN A 130 -12.92 13.68 13.53
C ASN A 130 -12.97 12.99 14.90
N GLY A 131 -11.81 12.73 15.49
CA GLY A 131 -11.68 12.17 16.84
C GLY A 131 -11.44 10.67 16.91
N TYR A 132 -11.28 9.98 15.78
CA TYR A 132 -10.79 8.59 15.79
C TYR A 132 -9.33 8.55 16.26
N ASP A 133 -9.10 8.00 17.45
CA ASP A 133 -7.77 7.88 18.04
C ASP A 133 -7.20 6.47 17.82
N PRO A 134 -6.16 6.29 17.00
CA PRO A 134 -5.58 4.99 16.70
C PRO A 134 -4.93 4.30 17.92
N HIS A 135 -4.60 5.04 18.99
CA HIS A 135 -4.04 4.44 20.21
C HIS A 135 -5.09 3.78 21.10
N THR A 136 -6.30 4.34 21.13
CA THR A 136 -7.34 3.95 22.07
C THR A 136 -8.53 3.25 21.41
N MET A 137 -8.68 3.39 20.10
CA MET A 137 -9.79 2.82 19.33
C MET A 137 -9.33 1.69 18.41
N LYS A 138 -10.27 0.83 18.03
CA LYS A 138 -10.07 -0.22 17.02
C LYS A 138 -11.08 -0.04 15.90
N HIS A 139 -10.59 -0.06 14.66
CA HIS A 139 -11.45 0.09 13.47
C HIS A 139 -12.21 -1.23 13.17
N PRO A 140 -13.55 -1.24 13.17
CA PRO A 140 -14.32 -2.40 12.72
C PRO A 140 -14.40 -2.43 11.18
N THR A 141 -14.14 -3.59 10.57
CA THR A 141 -14.39 -3.82 9.14
C THR A 141 -15.62 -4.70 8.96
N ASP A 142 -16.59 -4.23 8.18
CA ASP A 142 -17.80 -4.98 7.83
C ASP A 142 -18.08 -4.88 6.33
N LEU A 143 -17.93 -6.00 5.63
CA LEU A 143 -18.20 -6.15 4.19
C LEU A 143 -19.38 -7.10 3.95
N ASP A 144 -20.34 -7.12 4.87
CA ASP A 144 -21.62 -7.80 4.72
C ASP A 144 -22.65 -6.87 4.07
N ALA A 145 -22.80 -6.99 2.75
CA ALA A 145 -23.75 -6.19 1.98
C ALA A 145 -25.21 -6.45 2.36
N SER A 146 -25.53 -7.61 2.96
CA SER A 146 -26.92 -7.95 3.34
C SER A 146 -27.48 -7.05 4.44
N LYS A 147 -26.61 -6.36 5.19
CA LYS A 147 -27.00 -5.40 6.23
C LYS A 147 -27.50 -4.07 5.66
N ILE A 148 -27.26 -3.79 4.38
CA ILE A 148 -27.77 -2.59 3.74
C ILE A 148 -29.25 -2.78 3.42
N THR A 149 -30.10 -2.04 4.12
CA THR A 149 -31.54 -1.98 3.85
C THR A 149 -31.88 -0.70 3.08
N GLY A 150 -32.72 -0.80 2.06
CA GLY A 150 -33.01 0.31 1.14
C GLY A 150 -31.92 0.48 0.07
N GLY A 151 -31.46 1.71 -0.18
CA GLY A 151 -30.34 2.01 -1.08
C GLY A 151 -30.65 2.08 -2.58
N VAL A 152 -31.93 2.18 -2.95
CA VAL A 152 -32.37 2.51 -4.31
C VAL A 152 -32.87 3.95 -4.34
N PHE A 153 -32.07 4.85 -4.90
CA PHE A 153 -32.38 6.26 -5.02
C PHE A 153 -33.19 6.57 -6.29
N ASP A 154 -33.97 7.64 -6.26
CA ASP A 154 -34.72 8.11 -7.43
C ASP A 154 -33.76 8.56 -8.54
N SER A 155 -33.84 7.87 -9.68
CA SER A 155 -33.04 8.13 -10.88
C SER A 155 -33.25 9.51 -11.49
N LYS A 156 -34.32 10.23 -11.12
CA LYS A 156 -34.51 11.63 -11.52
C LYS A 156 -33.46 12.57 -10.91
N TYR A 157 -32.92 12.20 -9.75
CA TYR A 157 -31.92 12.99 -9.02
C TYR A 157 -30.53 12.33 -9.06
N VAL A 158 -30.46 11.00 -8.96
CA VAL A 158 -29.19 10.26 -8.91
C VAL A 158 -28.85 9.67 -10.28
N LEU A 159 -27.87 10.28 -10.95
CA LEU A 159 -27.42 9.88 -12.29
C LEU A 159 -26.57 8.60 -12.29
N SER A 160 -25.80 8.36 -11.23
CA SER A 160 -24.91 7.21 -11.10
C SER A 160 -24.54 6.95 -9.65
N SER A 161 -24.22 5.69 -9.35
CA SER A 161 -23.79 5.23 -8.04
C SER A 161 -22.41 4.59 -8.13
N ARG A 162 -21.51 4.91 -7.18
CA ARG A 162 -20.13 4.41 -7.16
C ARG A 162 -19.64 4.19 -5.73
N VAL A 163 -18.99 3.04 -5.52
CA VAL A 163 -18.25 2.71 -4.29
C VAL A 163 -16.80 2.46 -4.66
N ARG A 164 -15.85 3.02 -3.89
CA ARG A 164 -14.40 2.84 -4.10
C ARG A 164 -13.66 2.56 -2.80
N THR A 165 -12.55 1.83 -2.88
CA THR A 165 -11.57 1.69 -1.79
C THR A 165 -10.16 1.48 -2.35
N GLY A 166 -9.14 1.69 -1.52
CA GLY A 166 -7.75 1.34 -1.84
C GLY A 166 -7.32 0.06 -1.13
N ARG A 167 -6.41 -0.71 -1.72
CA ARG A 167 -5.73 -1.83 -1.04
C ARG A 167 -4.25 -1.83 -1.36
N SER A 168 -3.44 -2.12 -0.36
CA SER A 168 -1.99 -2.19 -0.43
C SER A 168 -1.50 -3.61 -0.19
N ILE A 169 -0.45 -3.98 -0.91
CA ILE A 169 0.17 -5.31 -0.88
C ILE A 169 1.32 -5.25 0.13
N ARG A 170 1.17 -5.92 1.27
CA ARG A 170 2.19 -5.94 2.34
C ARG A 170 3.57 -6.33 1.81
N GLY A 171 4.65 -5.78 2.35
CA GLY A 171 5.99 -6.16 1.91
C GLY A 171 6.44 -5.46 0.61
N LEU A 172 5.57 -4.71 -0.07
CA LEU A 172 5.94 -3.78 -1.14
C LEU A 172 5.74 -2.34 -0.66
N SER A 173 6.68 -1.45 -1.00
CA SER A 173 6.60 -0.04 -0.60
C SER A 173 5.45 0.64 -1.33
N LEU A 174 4.82 1.64 -0.70
CA LEU A 174 3.73 2.43 -1.26
C LEU A 174 4.24 3.33 -2.41
N PRO A 175 3.34 3.88 -3.26
CA PRO A 175 3.72 4.68 -4.44
C PRO A 175 4.73 5.81 -4.20
N PRO A 176 4.72 6.53 -3.05
CA PRO A 176 5.73 7.55 -2.76
C PRO A 176 7.17 7.01 -2.77
N ALA A 177 7.38 5.78 -2.29
CA ALA A 177 8.71 5.22 -2.05
C ALA A 177 9.10 4.09 -3.00
N CYS A 178 8.13 3.41 -3.63
CA CYS A 178 8.40 2.19 -4.38
C CYS A 178 9.41 2.38 -5.53
N THR A 179 10.26 1.38 -5.69
CA THR A 179 11.15 1.26 -6.85
C THR A 179 10.37 0.79 -8.08
N ARG A 180 10.96 0.91 -9.28
CA ARG A 180 10.38 0.33 -10.50
C ARG A 180 10.12 -1.18 -10.36
N ALA A 181 11.02 -1.90 -9.69
CA ALA A 181 10.88 -3.33 -9.49
C ALA A 181 9.69 -3.68 -8.57
N GLU A 182 9.55 -3.00 -7.42
CA GLU A 182 8.40 -3.21 -6.53
C GLU A 182 7.08 -2.85 -7.22
N ARG A 183 7.05 -1.77 -8.00
CA ARG A 183 5.85 -1.36 -8.74
C ARG A 183 5.42 -2.40 -9.78
N ARG A 184 6.37 -2.92 -10.55
CA ARG A 184 6.15 -4.04 -11.49
C ARG A 184 5.69 -5.30 -10.78
N GLU A 185 6.19 -5.56 -9.57
CA GLU A 185 5.74 -6.70 -8.78
C GLU A 185 4.29 -6.52 -8.28
N VAL A 186 3.90 -5.30 -7.88
CA VAL A 186 2.48 -4.98 -7.61
C VAL A 186 1.63 -5.28 -8.83
N GLU A 187 2.01 -4.77 -10.00
CA GLU A 187 1.27 -5.00 -11.25
C GLU A 187 1.13 -6.49 -11.53
N ARG A 188 2.24 -7.25 -11.50
CA ARG A 188 2.25 -8.69 -11.76
C ARG A 188 1.34 -9.45 -10.81
N VAL A 189 1.42 -9.19 -9.51
CA VAL A 189 0.60 -9.85 -8.48
C VAL A 189 -0.88 -9.56 -8.71
N VAL A 190 -1.23 -8.28 -8.91
CA VAL A 190 -2.63 -7.86 -9.10
C VAL A 190 -3.20 -8.44 -10.39
N VAL A 191 -2.51 -8.30 -11.52
CA VAL A 191 -3.00 -8.81 -12.82
C VAL A 191 -3.19 -10.33 -12.79
N THR A 192 -2.28 -11.06 -12.13
CA THR A 192 -2.43 -12.51 -11.96
C THR A 192 -3.67 -12.86 -11.14
N ALA A 193 -3.92 -12.14 -10.03
CA ALA A 193 -5.14 -12.32 -9.24
C ALA A 193 -6.42 -12.05 -10.04
N LEU A 194 -6.41 -11.02 -10.89
CA LEU A 194 -7.57 -10.63 -11.68
C LEU A 194 -7.90 -11.59 -12.82
N ALA A 195 -6.90 -12.30 -13.36
CA ALA A 195 -7.13 -13.38 -14.32
C ALA A 195 -7.92 -14.57 -13.72
N GLY A 196 -7.89 -14.73 -12.39
CA GLY A 196 -8.65 -15.72 -11.65
C GLY A 196 -10.15 -15.43 -11.57
N LEU A 197 -10.58 -14.17 -11.74
CA LEU A 197 -11.99 -13.79 -11.61
C LEU A 197 -12.86 -14.45 -12.69
N LYS A 198 -14.09 -14.82 -12.30
CA LYS A 198 -15.06 -15.56 -13.12
C LYS A 198 -16.43 -14.90 -13.11
N GLY A 199 -17.33 -15.37 -13.98
CA GLY A 199 -18.71 -14.88 -14.07
C GLY A 199 -18.76 -13.42 -14.51
N ASP A 200 -19.63 -12.63 -13.88
CA ASP A 200 -19.80 -11.19 -14.14
C ASP A 200 -18.59 -10.35 -13.71
N LEU A 201 -17.65 -10.92 -12.95
CA LEU A 201 -16.38 -10.29 -12.58
C LEU A 201 -15.25 -10.64 -13.55
N THR A 202 -15.50 -11.40 -14.62
CA THR A 202 -14.50 -11.65 -15.66
C THR A 202 -14.20 -10.35 -16.42
N GLY A 203 -12.93 -10.08 -16.69
CA GLY A 203 -12.51 -8.82 -17.30
C GLY A 203 -11.16 -8.87 -17.98
N ARG A 204 -10.71 -7.71 -18.46
CA ARG A 204 -9.45 -7.53 -19.17
C ARG A 204 -8.62 -6.43 -18.53
N TYR A 205 -7.30 -6.67 -18.47
CA TYR A 205 -6.30 -5.68 -18.08
C TYR A 205 -5.77 -4.93 -19.30
N TYR A 206 -5.52 -3.63 -19.13
CA TYR A 206 -4.93 -2.74 -20.12
C TYR A 206 -3.77 -1.99 -19.45
N SER A 207 -2.54 -2.30 -19.87
CA SER A 207 -1.33 -1.55 -19.51
C SER A 207 -1.39 -0.16 -20.15
N LEU A 208 -1.13 0.89 -19.37
CA LEU A 208 -1.08 2.26 -19.91
C LEU A 208 0.08 2.46 -20.89
N GLY A 209 1.17 1.69 -20.76
CA GLY A 209 2.33 1.79 -21.63
C GLY A 209 2.13 1.19 -23.02
N ASP A 210 1.21 0.23 -23.15
CA ASP A 210 0.96 -0.54 -24.37
C ASP A 210 -0.45 -0.30 -24.94
N MET A 211 -1.18 0.68 -24.41
CA MET A 211 -2.54 1.01 -24.80
C MET A 211 -2.55 1.71 -26.17
N THR A 212 -3.45 1.29 -27.05
CA THR A 212 -3.68 2.00 -28.32
C THR A 212 -4.46 3.29 -28.10
N ASP A 213 -4.29 4.29 -28.97
CA ASP A 213 -5.04 5.55 -28.90
C ASP A 213 -6.58 5.33 -28.87
N GLN A 214 -7.06 4.31 -29.60
CA GLN A 214 -8.48 3.94 -29.62
C GLN A 214 -8.96 3.34 -28.29
N GLU A 215 -8.17 2.43 -27.69
CA GLU A 215 -8.47 1.89 -26.36
C GLU A 215 -8.45 3.01 -25.31
N GLN A 216 -7.47 3.91 -25.41
CA GLN A 216 -7.36 5.07 -24.52
C GLN A 216 -8.58 5.98 -24.61
N GLN A 217 -8.97 6.38 -25.83
CA GLN A 217 -10.13 7.24 -26.03
C GLN A 217 -11.42 6.60 -25.52
N THR A 218 -11.59 5.29 -25.74
CA THR A 218 -12.76 4.55 -25.23
C THR A 218 -12.84 4.62 -23.70
N LEU A 219 -11.71 4.44 -23.00
CA LEU A 219 -11.67 4.50 -21.54
C LEU A 219 -11.85 5.92 -20.99
N ILE A 220 -11.46 6.95 -21.75
CA ILE A 220 -11.73 8.36 -21.43
C ILE A 220 -13.23 8.63 -21.54
N ASP A 221 -13.85 8.23 -22.66
CA ASP A 221 -15.27 8.44 -22.94
C ASP A 221 -16.17 7.74 -21.91
N ASP A 222 -15.75 6.56 -21.43
CA ASP A 222 -16.44 5.84 -20.37
C ASP A 222 -16.19 6.41 -18.96
N HIS A 223 -15.32 7.42 -18.82
CA HIS A 223 -14.86 7.99 -17.55
C HIS A 223 -14.14 6.99 -16.63
N PHE A 224 -13.36 6.08 -17.21
CA PHE A 224 -12.64 5.04 -16.47
C PHE A 224 -11.14 5.27 -16.39
N LEU A 225 -10.55 5.91 -17.40
CA LEU A 225 -9.12 6.15 -17.43
C LEU A 225 -8.73 7.19 -16.37
N PHE A 226 -7.59 6.96 -15.72
CA PHE A 226 -6.93 7.94 -14.90
C PHE A 226 -5.72 8.48 -15.66
N ASP A 227 -5.50 9.79 -15.57
CA ASP A 227 -4.40 10.46 -16.24
C ASP A 227 -3.14 10.50 -15.37
N LYS A 228 -2.02 10.91 -16.00
CA LYS A 228 -0.79 11.19 -15.27
C LYS A 228 -1.10 12.18 -14.14
N PRO A 229 -0.74 11.89 -12.87
CA PRO A 229 -0.96 12.81 -11.77
C PRO A 229 -0.31 14.18 -12.05
N VAL A 230 -1.15 15.22 -12.16
CA VAL A 230 -0.72 16.62 -12.29
C VAL A 230 -0.91 17.42 -11.00
N SER A 231 -1.64 16.86 -10.03
CA SER A 231 -1.85 17.48 -8.74
C SER A 231 -0.51 17.62 -8.01
N PRO A 232 -0.14 18.82 -7.54
CA PRO A 232 1.12 19.03 -6.84
C PRO A 232 1.19 18.22 -5.53
N LEU A 233 0.03 17.87 -4.94
CA LEU A 233 -0.04 16.98 -3.78
C LEU A 233 0.52 15.59 -4.07
N LEU A 234 0.29 15.06 -5.28
CA LEU A 234 0.74 13.73 -5.70
C LEU A 234 2.16 13.78 -6.27
N THR A 235 2.49 14.83 -7.04
CA THR A 235 3.83 14.95 -7.65
C THR A 235 4.90 15.27 -6.61
N CYS A 236 4.63 16.17 -5.64
CA CYS A 236 5.56 16.44 -4.52
C CYS A 236 5.68 15.26 -3.55
N ALA A 237 4.67 14.37 -3.50
CA ALA A 237 4.75 13.09 -2.79
C ALA A 237 5.53 12.02 -3.57
N GLY A 238 6.06 12.31 -4.76
CA GLY A 238 6.85 11.36 -5.55
C GLY A 238 6.03 10.26 -6.23
N MET A 239 4.69 10.39 -6.33
CA MET A 239 3.80 9.34 -6.82
C MET A 239 3.75 9.26 -8.37
N ALA A 240 4.23 10.29 -9.07
CA ALA A 240 4.24 10.36 -10.54
C ALA A 240 5.54 9.83 -11.20
N ARG A 241 6.49 9.27 -10.42
CA ARG A 241 7.78 8.78 -10.93
C ARG A 241 7.60 7.64 -11.94
N ASP A 242 8.45 7.62 -12.97
CA ASP A 242 8.50 6.58 -14.02
C ASP A 242 7.19 6.39 -14.81
N TRP A 243 6.26 7.35 -14.80
CA TRP A 243 5.00 7.21 -15.54
C TRP A 243 5.23 6.97 -17.05
N PRO A 244 4.52 6.02 -17.70
CA PRO A 244 3.43 5.16 -17.19
C PRO A 244 3.85 3.74 -16.75
N ASP A 245 5.14 3.48 -16.47
CA ASP A 245 5.68 2.13 -16.19
C ASP A 245 4.90 1.39 -15.10
N ALA A 246 4.43 0.18 -15.40
CA ALA A 246 3.66 -0.69 -14.50
C ALA A 246 2.35 -0.09 -13.97
N ARG A 247 1.70 0.79 -14.74
CA ARG A 247 0.36 1.32 -14.46
C ARG A 247 -0.63 0.75 -15.46
N GLY A 248 -1.85 0.56 -15.01
CA GLY A 248 -2.92 0.10 -15.88
C GLY A 248 -4.27 0.08 -15.22
N ILE A 249 -5.24 -0.29 -16.03
CA ILE A 249 -6.63 -0.42 -15.64
C ILE A 249 -7.12 -1.81 -16.00
N TRP A 250 -7.82 -2.43 -15.06
CA TRP A 250 -8.61 -3.61 -15.32
C TRP A 250 -10.08 -3.27 -15.14
N HIS A 251 -10.95 -3.83 -15.98
CA HIS A 251 -12.39 -3.77 -15.75
C HIS A 251 -13.07 -5.07 -16.22
N ASN A 252 -14.20 -5.40 -15.58
CA ASN A 252 -15.06 -6.48 -16.03
C ASN A 252 -15.71 -6.17 -17.40
N ASN A 253 -16.23 -7.19 -18.07
CA ASN A 253 -16.83 -7.05 -19.40
C ASN A 253 -17.96 -6.01 -19.45
N ASP A 254 -18.77 -5.94 -18.39
CA ASP A 254 -19.90 -5.02 -18.28
C ASP A 254 -19.51 -3.62 -17.80
N LYS A 255 -18.22 -3.37 -17.54
CA LYS A 255 -17.71 -2.05 -17.12
C LYS A 255 -18.35 -1.52 -15.82
N THR A 256 -18.71 -2.42 -14.92
CA THR A 256 -19.36 -2.14 -13.64
C THR A 256 -18.49 -2.43 -12.42
N PHE A 257 -17.33 -3.07 -12.62
CA PHE A 257 -16.31 -3.34 -11.62
C PHE A 257 -14.93 -3.08 -12.23
N LEU A 258 -14.17 -2.16 -11.63
CA LEU A 258 -12.91 -1.64 -12.16
C LEU A 258 -11.83 -1.65 -11.08
N ILE A 259 -10.58 -1.81 -11.51
CA ILE A 259 -9.42 -1.73 -10.65
C ILE A 259 -8.34 -0.93 -11.35
N TRP A 260 -7.96 0.20 -10.75
CA TRP A 260 -6.76 0.92 -11.15
C TRP A 260 -5.55 0.36 -10.42
N ILE A 261 -4.44 0.21 -11.13
CA ILE A 261 -3.21 -0.38 -10.63
C ILE A 261 -2.09 0.67 -10.66
N ASN A 262 -1.43 0.88 -9.52
CA ASN A 262 -0.26 1.75 -9.35
C ASN A 262 -0.46 3.24 -9.69
N GLU A 263 -1.67 3.76 -9.47
CA GLU A 263 -1.97 5.20 -9.56
C GLU A 263 -1.56 5.90 -8.24
N GLU A 264 -2.50 6.30 -7.39
CA GLU A 264 -2.23 6.88 -6.07
C GLU A 264 -2.05 5.82 -4.96
N ASP A 265 -2.44 4.58 -5.23
CA ASP A 265 -2.27 3.40 -4.36
C ASP A 265 -1.85 2.19 -5.21
N HIS A 266 -1.46 1.08 -4.57
CA HIS A 266 -1.23 -0.18 -5.30
C HIS A 266 -2.46 -0.57 -6.11
N THR A 267 -3.64 -0.52 -5.49
CA THR A 267 -4.91 -0.74 -6.17
C THR A 267 -6.00 0.20 -5.69
N ARG A 268 -6.85 0.65 -6.63
CA ARG A 268 -8.14 1.28 -6.33
C ARG A 268 -9.25 0.42 -6.90
N VAL A 269 -9.99 -0.25 -6.01
CA VAL A 269 -11.11 -1.14 -6.37
C VAL A 269 -12.39 -0.32 -6.40
N ILE A 270 -13.12 -0.41 -7.51
CA ILE A 270 -14.26 0.44 -7.82
C ILE A 270 -15.42 -0.44 -8.29
N SER A 271 -16.60 -0.23 -7.72
CA SER A 271 -17.87 -0.72 -8.27
C SER A 271 -18.72 0.47 -8.63
N MET A 272 -19.29 0.50 -9.83
CA MET A 272 -20.14 1.60 -10.27
C MET A 272 -21.18 1.16 -11.29
N GLU A 273 -22.25 1.94 -11.39
CA GLU A 273 -23.26 1.82 -12.45
C GLU A 273 -24.05 3.14 -12.59
N LYS A 274 -24.76 3.29 -13.73
CA LYS A 274 -25.73 4.37 -13.92
C LYS A 274 -26.97 4.14 -13.05
N GLY A 275 -27.63 5.23 -12.65
CA GLY A 275 -28.80 5.23 -11.78
C GLY A 275 -28.47 5.15 -10.29
N GLY A 276 -29.52 4.96 -9.49
CA GLY A 276 -29.49 5.10 -8.02
C GLY A 276 -29.42 3.79 -7.21
N ASN A 277 -29.16 2.63 -7.83
CA ASN A 277 -29.17 1.35 -7.09
C ASN A 277 -27.83 1.10 -6.37
N MET A 278 -27.61 1.84 -5.28
CA MET A 278 -26.41 1.75 -4.46
C MET A 278 -26.25 0.37 -3.80
N THR A 279 -27.35 -0.30 -3.47
CA THR A 279 -27.32 -1.65 -2.87
C THR A 279 -26.66 -2.65 -3.80
N ARG A 280 -27.08 -2.69 -5.07
CA ARG A 280 -26.45 -3.57 -6.08
C ARG A 280 -24.98 -3.22 -6.33
N VAL A 281 -24.64 -1.92 -6.35
CA VAL A 281 -23.25 -1.47 -6.44
C VAL A 281 -22.41 -1.99 -5.28
N PHE A 282 -22.94 -1.90 -4.04
CA PHE A 282 -22.24 -2.34 -2.84
C PHE A 282 -22.15 -3.87 -2.72
N GLU A 283 -23.18 -4.60 -3.12
CA GLU A 283 -23.15 -6.07 -3.19
C GLU A 283 -22.05 -6.56 -4.14
N ARG A 284 -21.99 -6.02 -5.36
CA ARG A 284 -20.92 -6.31 -6.32
C ARG A 284 -19.54 -5.92 -5.77
N PHE A 285 -19.44 -4.76 -5.13
CA PHE A 285 -18.21 -4.29 -4.50
C PHE A 285 -17.69 -5.28 -3.44
N CYS A 286 -18.53 -5.65 -2.47
CA CYS A 286 -18.17 -6.57 -1.40
C CYS A 286 -17.79 -7.95 -1.92
N ARG A 287 -18.54 -8.49 -2.90
CA ARG A 287 -18.23 -9.78 -3.53
C ARG A 287 -16.92 -9.74 -4.30
N GLY A 288 -16.73 -8.74 -5.17
CA GLY A 288 -15.53 -8.60 -5.97
C GLY A 288 -14.28 -8.42 -5.10
N LEU A 289 -14.35 -7.57 -4.09
CA LEU A 289 -13.24 -7.33 -3.17
C LEU A 289 -12.83 -8.59 -2.39
N LYS A 290 -13.81 -9.38 -1.91
CA LYS A 290 -13.55 -10.67 -1.24
C LYS A 290 -12.87 -11.66 -2.18
N GLN A 291 -13.33 -11.74 -3.43
CA GLN A 291 -12.75 -12.64 -4.42
C GLN A 291 -11.33 -12.24 -4.83
N VAL A 292 -11.07 -10.96 -5.09
CA VAL A 292 -9.71 -10.47 -5.39
C VAL A 292 -8.75 -10.76 -4.24
N THR A 293 -9.18 -10.53 -3.00
CA THR A 293 -8.37 -10.82 -1.80
C THR A 293 -8.08 -12.32 -1.68
N TRP A 294 -9.08 -13.16 -1.94
CA TRP A 294 -8.94 -14.61 -1.91
C TRP A 294 -7.95 -15.12 -2.97
N GLU A 295 -8.10 -14.69 -4.22
CA GLU A 295 -7.22 -15.10 -5.32
C GLU A 295 -5.77 -14.70 -5.04
N ALA A 296 -5.55 -13.47 -4.58
CA ALA A 296 -4.22 -13.02 -4.20
C ALA A 296 -3.62 -13.81 -3.03
N PHE A 297 -4.42 -14.14 -2.01
CA PHE A 297 -3.97 -14.92 -0.85
C PHE A 297 -3.57 -16.35 -1.24
N GLN A 298 -4.34 -17.01 -2.12
CA GLN A 298 -4.03 -18.36 -2.60
C GLN A 298 -2.70 -18.41 -3.38
N MET A 299 -2.40 -17.36 -4.15
CA MET A 299 -1.20 -17.32 -4.97
C MET A 299 0.05 -16.85 -4.23
N PHE A 300 -0.12 -16.05 -3.17
CA PHE A 300 0.97 -15.32 -2.55
C PHE A 300 0.90 -15.39 -1.02
N SER A 301 1.26 -16.57 -0.48
CA SER A 301 1.21 -16.90 0.95
C SER A 301 1.86 -15.88 1.93
N PRO A 302 2.89 -15.06 1.57
CA PRO A 302 3.39 -14.02 2.49
C PRO A 302 2.70 -12.64 2.35
N PHE A 303 1.85 -12.42 1.35
CA PHE A 303 1.29 -11.10 1.04
C PHE A 303 -0.11 -10.93 1.64
N LYS A 304 -0.19 -10.35 2.84
CA LYS A 304 -1.46 -9.89 3.41
C LYS A 304 -1.85 -8.56 2.77
N PHE A 305 -3.08 -8.41 2.30
CA PHE A 305 -3.61 -7.07 2.02
C PHE A 305 -3.80 -6.36 3.35
N SER A 306 -3.12 -5.24 3.56
CA SER A 306 -3.35 -4.38 4.72
C SER A 306 -4.36 -3.29 4.37
N HIS A 307 -5.23 -2.98 5.33
CA HIS A 307 -5.93 -1.71 5.38
C HIS A 307 -4.92 -0.72 5.95
N VAL A 308 -4.30 0.07 5.08
CA VAL A 308 -3.41 1.16 5.47
C VAL A 308 -4.11 2.47 5.21
#